data_AF-A0A6V8PX69-F1
#
_entry.id   AF-A0A6V8PX69-F1
#
_cell.length_a   1.000
_cell.length_b   1.000
_cell.length_c   1.000
_cell.angle_alpha   90.00
_cell.angle_beta   90.00
_cell.angle_gamma   90.00
#
_symmetry.space_group_name_H-M   'P 1'
#
loop_
_entity.id
_entity.type
_entity.pdbx_description
1 polymer ?
#
loop_
_entity_poly.entity_id
_entity_poly.type
_entity_poly.pdbx_seq_one_letter_code
_entity_poly.pdbx_strand_id
1 'polypeptide(L)'
;SAAENKDNLEGQAKRLRNYCAAKSYRLMTVLKEIGLGINDRWPKLLKLLTDPTITLIVVEHKDRLTRFGINYIEKLLAMQGRRVEVINLAENT
;
A
#
# COMPACT_ATOMS: atom_id res chain seq x y z
N SER A 1 19.86 9.97 0.04
CA SER A 1 20.19 10.02 -1.40
C SER A 1 19.23 9.14 -2.22
N ALA A 2 19.01 9.41 -3.51
CA ALA A 2 18.03 8.68 -4.33
C ALA A 2 18.29 7.15 -4.43
N ALA A 3 19.55 6.72 -4.27
CA ALA A 3 19.94 5.32 -4.19
C ALA A 3 19.48 4.64 -2.88
N GLU A 4 19.61 5.33 -1.73
CA GLU A 4 19.13 4.85 -0.43
C GLU A 4 17.60 4.69 -0.42
N ASN A 5 16.87 5.57 -1.10
CA ASN A 5 15.41 5.44 -1.24
C ASN A 5 15.02 4.21 -2.08
N LYS A 6 15.80 3.86 -3.11
CA LYS A 6 15.54 2.66 -3.93
C LYS A 6 15.78 1.38 -3.14
N ASP A 7 16.89 1.30 -2.42
CA ASP A 7 17.23 0.13 -1.60
C ASP A 7 16.17 -0.09 -0.49
N ASN A 8 15.74 1.00 0.14
CA ASN A 8 14.66 0.95 1.12
C ASN A 8 13.34 0.43 0.50
N LEU A 9 12.94 0.90 -0.68
CA LEU A 9 11.73 0.41 -1.39
C LEU A 9 11.79 -1.08 -1.74
N GLU A 10 12.97 -1.61 -2.03
CA GLU A 10 13.16 -3.04 -2.28
C GLU A 10 13.03 -3.86 -0.99
N GLY A 11 13.60 -3.36 0.11
CA GLY A 11 13.44 -3.92 1.45
C GLY A 11 11.97 -3.96 1.89
N GLN A 12 11.24 -2.86 1.70
CA GLN A 12 9.80 -2.75 1.99
C GLN A 12 8.99 -3.79 1.21
N ALA A 13 9.21 -3.87 -0.11
CA ALA A 13 8.55 -4.85 -0.96
C ALA A 13 8.85 -6.29 -0.54
N LYS A 14 10.09 -6.58 -0.11
CA LYS A 14 10.47 -7.91 0.40
C LYS A 14 9.74 -8.23 1.71
N ARG A 15 9.66 -7.30 2.67
CA ARG A 15 8.91 -7.48 3.92
C ARG A 15 7.43 -7.75 3.67
N LEU A 16 6.80 -6.97 2.78
CA LEU A 16 5.39 -7.16 2.41
C LEU A 16 5.14 -8.52 1.72
N ARG A 17 6.03 -8.94 0.81
CA ARG A 17 5.93 -10.27 0.18
C ARG A 17 6.02 -11.40 1.20
N ASN A 18 6.98 -11.32 2.13
CA ASN A 18 7.14 -12.32 3.16
C ASN A 18 5.91 -12.38 4.08
N TYR A 19 5.36 -11.22 4.43
CA TYR A 19 4.12 -11.13 5.21
C TYR A 19 2.94 -11.80 4.50
N CYS A 20 2.72 -11.46 3.22
CA CYS A 20 1.67 -12.07 2.41
C CYS A 20 1.86 -13.59 2.27
N ALA A 21 3.11 -14.05 2.08
CA ALA A 21 3.42 -15.47 2.01
C ALA A 21 3.12 -16.20 3.33
N ALA A 22 3.49 -15.61 4.48
CA ALA A 22 3.22 -16.18 5.80
C ALA A 22 1.71 -16.27 6.10
N LYS A 23 0.91 -15.32 5.59
CA LYS A 23 -0.55 -15.32 5.72
C LYS A 23 -1.27 -16.17 4.65
N SER A 24 -0.53 -16.84 3.76
CA SER A 24 -1.08 -17.59 2.62
C SER A 24 -1.95 -16.73 1.69
N TYR A 25 -1.63 -15.44 1.57
CA TYR A 25 -2.30 -14.55 0.62
C TYR A 25 -1.77 -14.77 -0.80
N ARG A 26 -2.68 -14.85 -1.77
CA ARG A 26 -2.32 -14.90 -3.19
C ARG A 26 -1.83 -13.52 -3.62
N LEU A 27 -0.54 -13.40 -3.86
CA LEU A 27 0.06 -12.15 -4.30
C LEU A 27 -0.28 -11.88 -5.78
N MET A 28 -1.13 -10.88 -6.03
CA MET A 28 -1.51 -10.48 -7.39
C MET A 28 -0.54 -9.50 -8.02
N THR A 29 -0.14 -8.47 -7.29
CA THR A 29 0.74 -7.41 -7.81
C THR A 29 1.47 -6.74 -6.66
N VAL A 30 2.75 -6.41 -6.87
CA VAL A 30 3.50 -5.52 -5.97
C VAL A 30 3.64 -4.17 -6.65
N LEU A 31 3.16 -3.13 -5.97
CA LEU A 31 3.16 -1.78 -6.49
C LEU A 31 4.26 -0.96 -5.81
N LYS A 32 5.15 -0.40 -6.62
CA LYS A 32 6.21 0.52 -6.18
C LYS A 32 5.98 1.86 -6.87
N GLU A 33 5.76 2.91 -6.09
CA GLU A 33 5.56 4.28 -6.58
C GLU A 33 6.30 5.25 -5.66
N ILE A 34 6.98 6.23 -6.24
CA ILE A 34 7.71 7.28 -5.51
C ILE A 34 6.97 8.57 -5.74
N GLY A 35 6.33 9.10 -4.71
CA GLY A 35 5.54 10.33 -4.76
C GLY A 35 5.49 11.02 -3.40
N LEU A 36 5.23 12.33 -3.40
CA LEU A 36 5.30 13.17 -2.19
C LEU A 36 4.12 12.99 -1.20
N GLY A 37 3.17 12.11 -1.49
CA GLY A 37 2.00 11.84 -0.63
C GLY A 37 0.95 12.95 -0.61
N ILE A 38 1.16 14.01 -1.40
CA ILE A 38 0.32 15.22 -1.45
C ILE A 38 -0.35 15.40 -2.82
N ASN A 39 0.18 14.78 -3.88
CA ASN A 39 -0.34 14.95 -5.22
C ASN A 39 -1.13 13.70 -5.62
N ASP A 40 -2.43 13.84 -5.88
CA ASP A 40 -3.37 12.75 -6.23
C ASP A 40 -3.09 12.08 -7.59
N ARG A 41 -2.01 12.45 -8.26
CA ARG A 41 -1.56 11.88 -9.53
C ARG A 41 -0.71 10.63 -9.30
N TRP A 42 -1.25 9.64 -8.61
CA TRP A 42 -0.60 8.35 -8.39
C TRP A 42 -1.24 7.32 -9.32
N PRO A 43 -0.83 7.27 -10.61
CA PRO A 43 -1.50 6.45 -11.61
C PRO A 43 -1.51 4.97 -11.24
N LYS A 44 -0.48 4.47 -10.55
CA LYS A 44 -0.45 3.08 -10.13
C LYS A 44 -1.42 2.86 -8.97
N LEU A 45 -1.39 3.69 -7.92
CA LEU A 45 -2.36 3.58 -6.82
C LEU A 45 -3.81 3.66 -7.32
N LEU A 46 -4.12 4.62 -8.20
CA LEU A 46 -5.46 4.76 -8.77
C LEU A 46 -5.89 3.49 -9.49
N LYS A 47 -5.01 2.90 -10.31
CA LYS A 47 -5.30 1.62 -10.99
C LYS A 47 -5.61 0.50 -10.01
N LEU A 48 -4.90 0.45 -8.87
CA LEU A 48 -5.13 -0.55 -7.83
C LEU A 48 -6.46 -0.31 -7.09
N LEU A 49 -6.81 0.95 -6.82
CA LEU A 49 -8.07 1.32 -6.18
C LEU A 49 -9.27 1.08 -7.10
N THR A 50 -9.13 1.24 -8.41
CA THR A 50 -10.23 1.01 -9.36
C THR A 50 -10.38 -0.43 -9.83
N ASP A 51 -9.38 -1.29 -9.60
CA ASP A 51 -9.45 -2.71 -9.95
C ASP A 51 -10.24 -3.52 -8.89
N PRO A 52 -11.45 -4.02 -9.21
CA PRO A 52 -12.28 -4.76 -8.26
C PRO A 52 -11.76 -6.17 -7.97
N THR A 53 -10.81 -6.69 -8.76
CA THR A 53 -10.26 -8.04 -8.54
C THR A 53 -9.35 -8.10 -7.30
N ILE A 54 -8.89 -6.94 -6.82
CA ILE A 54 -7.98 -6.81 -5.68
C ILE A 54 -8.80 -6.67 -4.41
N THR A 55 -8.94 -7.73 -3.62
CA THR A 55 -9.75 -7.72 -2.38
C THR A 55 -8.99 -7.23 -1.15
N LEU A 56 -7.67 -7.32 -1.15
CA LEU A 56 -6.82 -6.96 -0.03
C LEU A 56 -5.64 -6.11 -0.49
N ILE A 57 -5.46 -4.96 0.16
CA ILE A 57 -4.33 -4.06 -0.05
C ILE A 57 -3.47 -4.09 1.20
N VAL A 58 -2.23 -4.56 1.10
CA VAL A 58 -1.31 -4.62 2.24
C VAL A 58 -0.29 -3.49 2.12
N VAL A 59 -0.19 -2.67 3.15
CA VAL A 59 0.74 -1.53 3.22
C VAL A 59 1.56 -1.59 4.50
N GLU A 60 2.76 -1.04 4.47
CA GLU A 60 3.63 -1.05 5.64
C GLU A 60 3.16 -0.06 6.70
N HIS A 61 2.94 1.19 6.32
CA HIS A 61 2.40 2.24 7.19
C HIS A 61 1.29 3.00 6.48
N LYS A 62 0.43 3.68 7.25
CA LYS A 62 -0.70 4.46 6.72
C LYS A 62 -0.23 5.59 5.78
N ASP A 63 0.84 6.30 6.14
CA ASP A 63 1.42 7.40 5.37
C ASP A 63 1.96 6.98 4.00
N ARG A 64 2.23 5.68 3.81
CA ARG A 64 2.69 5.11 2.54
C ARG A 64 1.56 4.90 1.54
N LEU A 65 0.32 4.77 2.00
CA LEU A 65 -0.85 4.72 1.14
C LEU A 65 -1.31 6.12 0.76
N THR A 66 -1.40 7.01 1.74
CA THR A 66 -1.74 8.42 1.54
C THR A 66 -1.41 9.21 2.82
N ARG A 67 -1.03 10.48 2.69
CA ARG A 67 -0.89 11.36 3.86
C ARG A 67 -2.23 11.79 4.45
N PHE A 68 -3.28 11.84 3.62
CA PHE A 68 -4.62 12.29 4.03
C PHE A 68 -5.72 11.43 3.41
N GLY A 69 -6.87 11.35 4.07
CA GLY A 69 -8.04 10.69 3.50
C GLY A 69 -8.01 9.15 3.52
N ILE A 70 -7.10 8.53 4.28
CA ILE A 70 -7.07 7.07 4.43
C ILE A 70 -8.41 6.49 4.92
N ASN A 71 -9.09 7.20 5.84
CA ASN A 71 -10.40 6.81 6.35
C ASN A 71 -11.47 6.73 5.23
N TYR A 72 -11.42 7.66 4.27
CA TYR A 72 -12.35 7.61 3.12
C TYR A 72 -12.04 6.42 2.22
N ILE A 73 -10.75 6.16 1.95
CA ILE A 73 -10.31 5.02 1.14
C ILE A 73 -10.73 3.70 1.81
N GLU A 74 -10.49 3.55 3.10
CA GLU A 74 -10.88 2.36 3.88
C GLU A 74 -12.40 2.13 3.83
N LYS A 75 -13.20 3.18 4.03
CA LYS A 75 -14.67 3.08 3.96
C LYS A 75 -15.17 2.73 2.57
N LEU A 76 -14.63 3.36 1.53
CA LEU A 76 -15.02 3.09 0.14
C LEU A 76 -14.66 1.66 -0.28
N LEU A 77 -13.47 1.19 0.11
CA LEU A 77 -13.07 -0.20 -0.12
C LEU A 77 -13.94 -1.17 0.68
N ALA A 78 -14.25 -0.87 1.94
CA ALA A 78 -15.11 -1.71 2.77
C ALA A 78 -16.52 -1.87 2.17
N MET A 79 -17.08 -0.80 1.56
CA MET A 79 -18.35 -0.88 0.82
C MET A 79 -18.29 -1.85 -0.38
N GLN A 80 -17.10 -2.07 -0.94
CA GLN A 80 -16.86 -3.01 -2.03
C GLN A 80 -16.46 -4.42 -1.54
N GLY A 81 -16.49 -4.67 -0.22
CA GLY A 81 -16.00 -5.93 0.36
C GLY A 81 -14.48 -6.07 0.33
N ARG A 82 -13.76 -4.96 0.12
CA ARG A 82 -12.30 -4.89 0.05
C ARG A 82 -11.76 -4.28 1.34
N ARG A 83 -10.50 -4.56 1.68
CA ARG A 83 -9.89 -4.01 2.90
C ARG A 83 -8.43 -3.63 2.71
N VAL A 84 -7.99 -2.68 3.53
CA VAL A 84 -6.58 -2.29 3.66
C VAL A 84 -6.04 -2.88 4.95
N GLU A 85 -4.86 -3.48 4.90
CA GLU A 85 -4.16 -4.04 6.05
C GLU A 85 -2.80 -3.36 6.22
N VAL A 86 -2.57 -2.80 7.40
CA VAL A 86 -1.34 -2.08 7.74
C VAL A 86 -0.50 -2.98 8.64
N ILE A 87 0.70 -3.34 8.19
CA ILE A 87 1.55 -4.32 8.90
C ILE A 87 2.44 -3.71 9.98
N ASN A 88 2.75 -2.42 9.89
CA ASN A 88 3.54 -1.70 10.89
C ASN A 88 2.71 -0.56 11.48
N LEU A 89 2.20 -0.79 12.69
CA LEU A 89 1.39 0.17 13.45
C LEU A 89 2.23 1.19 14.22
N ALA A 90 3.57 1.09 14.18
CA ALA A 90 4.40 2.16 14.71
C ALA A 90 4.16 3.42 13.86
N GLU A 91 3.51 4.42 14.48
CA GLU A 91 3.41 5.76 13.90
C GLU A 91 4.84 6.27 13.69
N ASN A 92 5.18 6.62 12.44
CA ASN A 92 6.41 7.37 12.19
C ASN A 92 6.21 8.73 12.88
N THR A 93 6.70 8.85 14.11
CA THR A 93 6.77 10.10 14.87
C THR A 93 7.89 10.98 14.29
#